data_AF-A0A7C1RFD3-F1
#
_entry.id   AF-A0A7C1RFD3-F1
#
_cell.length_a   1.000
_cell.length_b   1.000
_cell.length_c   1.000
_cell.angle_alpha   90.00
_cell.angle_beta   90.00
_cell.angle_gamma   90.00
#
_symmetry.space_group_name_H-M   'P 1'
#
loop_
_entity.id
_entity.type
_entity.pdbx_description
1 polymer ?
#
loop_
_entity_poly.entity_id
_entity_poly.type
_entity_poly.pdbx_seq_one_letter_code
_entity_poly.pdbx_strand_id
1 'polypeptide(L)'
;MATQADNRDVRCLETTDSSLLRRSATFFLKSGKPRDYQAQAARLGKQFIQQNRRIFNQFDVEASLDYDGSSVDIVIRTGSKIGALPLFSPTSGKPDYGLIIKPRFDWSGLGAMLGEMGWKIIPVPLMLPLLPRSDRKIPPWVLSTIVLFRIKSILDFVERRFDFIEADLNAPRGQINWGIYTTSRLPRMKNLSVPCRFPDLRDDRDLLAAIHFTLRVQLSSLAGQRQGGVAVLQLLDVCETLLNRVRNVPAKQPTPRTINSWLRGSIHTSP
;
A
#
# COMPACT_ATOMS: atom_id res chain seq x y z
N MET A 1 -35.79 -3.23 23.16
CA MET A 1 -34.47 -2.56 23.24
C MET A 1 -33.88 -2.52 21.84
N ALA A 2 -34.11 -1.43 21.11
CA ALA A 2 -33.60 -1.25 19.75
C ALA A 2 -32.11 -0.87 19.82
N THR A 3 -31.28 -1.73 19.26
CA THR A 3 -29.84 -1.56 19.13
C THR A 3 -29.55 -0.27 18.37
N GLN A 4 -28.71 0.59 18.95
CA GLN A 4 -28.12 1.76 18.28
C GLN A 4 -27.42 1.29 17.00
N ALA A 5 -28.13 1.35 15.88
CA ALA A 5 -27.53 1.15 14.58
C ALA A 5 -26.47 2.24 14.36
N ASP A 6 -25.31 1.78 13.93
CA ASP A 6 -24.03 2.47 13.75
C ASP A 6 -24.16 3.83 13.05
N ASN A 7 -24.38 4.91 13.83
CA ASN A 7 -24.49 6.29 13.32
C ASN A 7 -23.15 6.83 12.74
N ARG A 8 -22.12 5.98 12.58
CA ARG A 8 -20.77 6.31 12.13
C ARG A 8 -20.42 5.72 10.76
N ASP A 9 -21.18 4.76 10.23
CA ASP A 9 -21.08 4.30 8.83
C ASP A 9 -21.70 5.30 7.83
N VAL A 10 -22.36 6.33 8.37
CA VAL A 10 -23.02 7.39 7.62
C VAL A 10 -22.01 8.16 6.76
N ARG A 11 -20.77 8.43 7.22
CA ARG A 11 -19.87 9.39 6.54
C ARG A 11 -19.15 8.88 5.28
N CYS A 12 -19.46 7.67 4.82
CA CYS A 12 -18.90 7.12 3.58
C CYS A 12 -19.95 7.14 2.47
N LEU A 13 -19.59 7.72 1.33
CA LEU A 13 -20.37 7.68 0.10
C LEU A 13 -19.87 6.50 -0.72
N GLU A 14 -20.75 5.55 -1.04
CA GLU A 14 -20.42 4.39 -1.85
C GLU A 14 -21.18 4.43 -3.17
N THR A 15 -20.48 4.17 -4.26
CA THR A 15 -21.03 4.16 -5.61
C THR A 15 -20.19 3.25 -6.50
N THR A 16 -20.63 2.99 -7.73
CA THR A 16 -19.88 2.22 -8.73
C THR A 16 -19.27 3.14 -9.78
N ASP A 17 -18.32 2.65 -10.56
CA ASP A 17 -17.76 3.41 -11.68
C ASP A 17 -18.83 3.71 -12.76
N SER A 18 -18.71 4.89 -13.35
CA SER A 18 -19.63 5.49 -14.34
C SER A 18 -21.11 5.30 -14.03
N SER A 19 -21.45 5.64 -12.79
CA SER A 19 -22.80 5.62 -12.24
C SER A 19 -23.16 6.99 -11.64
N LEU A 20 -24.41 7.13 -11.22
CA LEU A 20 -24.92 8.33 -10.58
C LEU A 20 -25.38 7.99 -9.16
N LEU A 21 -24.80 8.69 -8.19
CA LEU A 21 -25.18 8.64 -6.78
C LEU A 21 -25.95 9.92 -6.43
N ARG A 22 -27.14 9.75 -5.87
CA ARG A 22 -27.94 10.85 -5.32
C ARG A 22 -28.02 10.71 -3.81
N ARG A 23 -27.68 11.76 -3.06
CA ARG A 23 -27.68 11.75 -1.59
C ARG A 23 -28.16 13.08 -1.05
N SER A 24 -29.10 13.04 -0.10
CA SER A 24 -29.60 14.27 0.54
C SER A 24 -28.49 15.07 1.19
N ALA A 25 -28.42 16.38 0.90
CA ALA A 25 -27.46 17.30 1.48
C ALA A 25 -27.67 17.52 3.00
N THR A 26 -28.83 17.11 3.52
CA THR A 26 -29.09 17.03 4.97
C THR A 26 -28.08 16.13 5.69
N PHE A 27 -27.41 15.26 4.96
CA PHE A 27 -26.25 14.49 5.36
C PHE A 27 -25.13 15.28 6.06
N PHE A 28 -24.96 16.56 5.74
CA PHE A 28 -23.94 17.41 6.35
C PHE A 28 -24.41 18.12 7.62
N LEU A 29 -25.70 18.09 7.94
CA LEU A 29 -26.23 18.74 9.12
C LEU A 29 -25.87 17.93 10.36
N LYS A 30 -25.29 18.59 11.36
CA LYS A 30 -25.11 18.01 12.70
C LYS A 30 -26.49 17.97 13.38
N SER A 31 -26.74 16.92 14.17
CA SER A 31 -28.03 16.56 14.78
C SER A 31 -28.90 17.76 15.19
N GLY A 32 -30.11 17.83 14.62
CA GLY A 32 -31.09 18.90 14.80
C GLY A 32 -31.57 19.41 13.44
N LYS A 33 -32.89 19.59 13.27
CA LYS A 33 -33.44 20.26 12.08
C LYS A 33 -33.62 21.76 12.41
N PRO A 34 -32.69 22.64 12.01
CA PRO A 34 -32.89 24.07 12.16
C PRO A 34 -34.09 24.54 11.32
N ARG A 35 -34.64 25.72 11.66
CA ARG A 35 -35.84 26.28 11.02
C ARG A 35 -35.70 26.41 9.49
N ASP A 36 -34.50 26.77 9.01
CA ASP A 36 -34.12 26.84 7.58
C ASP A 36 -33.13 25.74 7.16
N TYR A 37 -33.43 24.49 7.49
CA TYR A 37 -32.53 23.36 7.21
C TYR A 37 -32.18 23.20 5.71
N GLN A 38 -33.07 23.58 4.79
CA GLN A 38 -32.83 23.48 3.34
C GLN A 38 -31.78 24.48 2.86
N ALA A 39 -31.89 25.74 3.27
CA ALA A 39 -30.91 26.77 2.90
C ALA A 39 -29.52 26.45 3.46
N GLN A 40 -29.48 25.93 4.69
CA GLN A 40 -28.23 25.47 5.30
C GLN A 40 -27.64 24.25 4.58
N ALA A 41 -28.47 23.27 4.22
CA ALA A 41 -28.05 22.09 3.47
C ALA A 41 -27.48 22.48 2.08
N ALA A 42 -28.13 23.39 1.36
CA ALA A 42 -27.63 23.92 0.10
C ALA A 42 -26.28 24.62 0.24
N ARG A 43 -26.11 25.47 1.28
CA ARG A 43 -24.84 26.15 1.54
C ARG A 43 -23.72 25.16 1.84
N LEU A 44 -23.97 24.18 2.73
CA LEU A 44 -23.00 23.14 3.07
C LEU A 44 -22.67 22.26 1.87
N GLY A 45 -23.65 21.94 1.03
CA GLY A 45 -23.47 21.21 -0.21
C GLY A 45 -22.58 21.96 -1.20
N LYS A 46 -22.81 23.26 -1.41
CA LYS A 46 -21.95 24.09 -2.29
C LYS A 46 -20.53 24.12 -1.77
N GLN A 47 -20.37 24.32 -0.46
CA GLN A 47 -19.06 24.34 0.19
C GLN A 47 -18.34 23.00 0.07
N PHE A 48 -19.05 21.88 0.26
CA PHE A 48 -18.49 20.53 0.10
C PHE A 48 -17.98 20.30 -1.33
N ILE A 49 -18.76 20.66 -2.34
CA ILE A 49 -18.36 20.54 -3.75
C ILE A 49 -17.14 21.41 -4.03
N GLN A 50 -17.14 22.66 -3.56
CA GLN A 50 -16.04 23.58 -3.78
C GLN A 50 -14.73 23.12 -3.11
N GLN A 51 -14.78 22.67 -1.85
CA GLN A 51 -13.62 22.19 -1.12
C GLN A 51 -13.02 20.92 -1.73
N ASN A 52 -13.87 20.03 -2.25
CA ASN A 52 -13.43 18.75 -2.81
C ASN A 52 -13.22 18.77 -4.34
N ARG A 53 -13.42 19.91 -5.00
CA ARG A 53 -13.36 20.04 -6.47
C ARG A 53 -12.07 19.48 -7.08
N ARG A 54 -10.92 19.74 -6.45
CA ARG A 54 -9.63 19.21 -6.96
C ARG A 54 -9.58 17.69 -6.91
N ILE A 55 -10.07 17.10 -5.83
CA ILE A 55 -10.15 15.65 -5.68
C ILE A 55 -11.13 15.10 -6.70
N PHE A 56 -12.33 15.66 -6.81
CA PHE A 56 -13.31 15.21 -7.80
C PHE A 56 -12.77 15.24 -9.24
N ASN A 57 -12.16 16.34 -9.66
CA ASN A 57 -11.57 16.45 -11.00
C ASN A 57 -10.45 15.41 -11.24
N GLN A 58 -9.59 15.15 -10.25
CA GLN A 58 -8.50 14.17 -10.38
C GLN A 58 -9.03 12.74 -10.57
N PHE A 59 -10.21 12.44 -10.04
CA PHE A 59 -10.83 11.12 -10.09
C PHE A 59 -11.95 11.02 -11.12
N ASP A 60 -12.07 11.99 -12.02
CA ASP A 60 -13.11 12.00 -13.05
C ASP A 60 -14.52 11.90 -12.42
N VAL A 61 -14.73 12.66 -11.35
CA VAL A 61 -16.00 12.75 -10.63
C VAL A 61 -16.57 14.14 -10.83
N GLU A 62 -17.84 14.21 -11.20
CA GLU A 62 -18.61 15.45 -11.26
C GLU A 62 -19.57 15.48 -10.07
N ALA A 63 -19.56 16.56 -9.31
CA ALA A 63 -20.47 16.76 -8.20
C ALA A 63 -21.28 18.04 -8.42
N SER A 64 -22.60 17.92 -8.36
CA SER A 64 -23.55 19.02 -8.46
C SER A 64 -24.57 18.96 -7.34
N LEU A 65 -25.30 20.06 -7.16
CA LEU A 65 -26.49 20.09 -6.32
C LEU A 65 -27.72 20.07 -7.20
N ASP A 66 -28.70 19.28 -6.80
CA ASP A 66 -30.03 19.26 -7.37
C ASP A 66 -31.05 19.65 -6.30
N TYR A 67 -32.10 20.37 -6.71
CA TYR A 67 -33.17 20.81 -5.83
C TYR A 67 -34.52 20.51 -6.49
N ASP A 68 -35.28 19.61 -5.87
CA ASP A 68 -36.57 19.13 -6.38
C ASP A 68 -37.77 19.97 -5.89
N GLY A 69 -37.51 21.10 -5.22
CA GLY A 69 -38.54 21.93 -4.58
C GLY A 69 -38.82 21.57 -3.12
N SER A 70 -38.52 20.34 -2.71
CA SER A 70 -38.76 19.83 -1.35
C SER A 70 -37.48 19.47 -0.61
N SER A 71 -36.43 19.10 -1.33
CA SER A 71 -35.20 18.55 -0.80
C SER A 71 -34.00 18.98 -1.65
N VAL A 72 -32.88 19.26 -0.97
CA VAL A 72 -31.59 19.51 -1.61
C VAL A 72 -30.78 18.24 -1.59
N ASP A 73 -30.39 17.77 -2.77
CA ASP A 73 -29.58 16.58 -2.97
C ASP A 73 -28.23 16.93 -3.59
N ILE A 74 -27.21 16.17 -3.21
CA ILE A 74 -25.94 16.11 -3.91
C ILE A 74 -26.05 15.00 -4.95
N VAL A 75 -25.72 15.34 -6.18
CA VAL A 75 -25.60 14.40 -7.28
C VAL A 75 -24.12 14.24 -7.58
N ILE A 76 -23.63 13.01 -7.47
CA ILE A 76 -22.25 12.64 -7.79
C ILE A 76 -22.31 11.70 -9.00
N ARG A 77 -21.71 12.12 -10.10
CA ARG A 77 -21.50 11.29 -11.29
C ARG A 77 -20.04 10.85 -11.30
N THR A 78 -19.81 9.55 -11.27
CA THR A 78 -18.45 9.00 -11.36
C THR A 78 -18.08 8.76 -12.82
N GLY A 79 -16.78 8.75 -13.10
CA GLY A 79 -16.18 8.32 -14.35
C GLY A 79 -15.72 6.86 -14.28
N SER A 80 -14.71 6.50 -15.07
CA SER A 80 -14.19 5.12 -15.12
C SER A 80 -13.18 4.78 -14.02
N LYS A 81 -12.77 5.75 -13.19
CA LYS A 81 -11.77 5.55 -12.14
C LYS A 81 -12.39 4.90 -10.91
N ILE A 82 -11.76 3.82 -10.45
CA ILE A 82 -12.14 3.04 -9.28
C ILE A 82 -11.16 3.35 -8.14
N GLY A 83 -11.65 3.37 -6.90
CA GLY A 83 -10.80 3.53 -5.73
C GLY A 83 -11.53 4.12 -4.54
N ALA A 84 -10.77 4.44 -3.50
CA ALA A 84 -11.29 5.18 -2.36
C ALA A 84 -10.49 6.47 -2.15
N LEU A 85 -11.21 7.55 -1.86
CA LEU A 85 -10.63 8.88 -1.70
C LEU A 85 -11.24 9.61 -0.50
N PRO A 86 -10.42 10.23 0.37
CA PRO A 86 -10.92 11.04 1.48
C PRO A 86 -11.55 12.32 0.95
N LEU A 87 -12.62 12.74 1.60
CA LEU A 87 -13.34 13.96 1.30
C LEU A 87 -13.36 14.87 2.54
N PHE A 88 -13.14 16.16 2.28
CA PHE A 88 -13.14 17.20 3.30
C PHE A 88 -14.57 17.57 3.69
N SER A 89 -14.79 17.67 4.99
CA SER A 89 -16.05 18.08 5.58
C SER A 89 -16.32 19.58 5.35
N PRO A 90 -17.54 19.96 4.92
CA PRO A 90 -17.89 21.36 4.75
C PRO A 90 -17.95 22.12 6.08
N THR A 91 -18.03 21.42 7.21
CA THR A 91 -18.14 22.06 8.54
C THR A 91 -16.81 22.18 9.27
N SER A 92 -15.94 21.17 9.17
CA SER A 92 -14.68 21.11 9.93
C SER A 92 -13.45 21.37 9.06
N GLY A 93 -13.55 21.25 7.74
CA GLY A 93 -12.40 21.27 6.83
C GLY A 93 -11.45 20.07 6.99
N LYS A 94 -11.81 19.08 7.80
CA LYS A 94 -11.01 17.86 8.02
C LYS A 94 -11.47 16.74 7.08
N PRO A 95 -10.59 15.77 6.74
CA PRO A 95 -10.93 14.61 5.90
C PRO A 95 -11.80 13.59 6.65
N ASP A 96 -13.01 14.03 7.03
CA ASP A 96 -13.95 13.26 7.87
C ASP A 96 -14.93 12.41 7.04
N TYR A 97 -14.94 12.58 5.72
CA TYR A 97 -15.78 11.84 4.78
C TYR A 97 -14.93 11.00 3.83
N GLY A 98 -15.54 10.02 3.18
CA GLY A 98 -14.88 9.23 2.14
C GLY A 98 -15.82 8.96 0.97
N LEU A 99 -15.27 8.85 -0.22
CA LEU A 99 -15.96 8.32 -1.40
C LEU A 99 -15.26 7.04 -1.84
N ILE A 100 -16.06 5.98 -2.00
CA ILE A 100 -15.62 4.68 -2.52
C ILE A 100 -16.33 4.46 -3.84
N ILE A 101 -15.55 4.39 -4.90
CA ILE A 101 -15.99 4.02 -6.24
C ILE A 101 -15.58 2.58 -6.45
N LYS A 102 -16.56 1.67 -6.45
CA LYS A 102 -16.37 0.23 -6.64
C LYS A 102 -16.41 -0.12 -8.13
N PRO A 103 -15.74 -1.19 -8.56
CA PRO A 103 -15.95 -1.75 -9.89
C PRO A 103 -17.40 -2.20 -10.07
N ARG A 104 -18.01 -1.99 -11.24
CA ARG A 104 -19.33 -2.51 -11.61
C ARG A 104 -19.47 -4.03 -11.47
N PHE A 105 -18.37 -4.76 -11.69
CA PHE A 105 -18.32 -6.23 -11.61
C PHE A 105 -17.79 -6.74 -10.26
N ASP A 106 -17.87 -5.90 -9.23
CA ASP A 106 -17.27 -6.11 -7.92
C ASP A 106 -15.74 -6.26 -7.94
N TRP A 107 -15.16 -6.27 -6.75
CA TRP A 107 -13.72 -6.44 -6.58
C TRP A 107 -13.21 -7.79 -7.06
N SER A 108 -14.01 -8.87 -6.88
CA SER A 108 -13.64 -10.21 -7.36
C SER A 108 -13.51 -10.26 -8.88
N GLY A 109 -14.45 -9.64 -9.60
CA GLY A 109 -14.41 -9.54 -11.06
C GLY A 109 -13.21 -8.72 -11.55
N LEU A 110 -12.93 -7.58 -10.89
CA LEU A 110 -11.74 -6.79 -11.20
C LEU A 110 -10.46 -7.61 -11.00
N GLY A 111 -10.35 -8.33 -9.89
CA GLY A 111 -9.18 -9.14 -9.59
C GLY A 111 -8.95 -10.27 -10.60
N ALA A 112 -10.01 -10.97 -11.02
CA ALA A 112 -9.92 -12.00 -12.05
C ALA A 112 -9.45 -11.41 -13.39
N MET A 113 -10.03 -10.28 -13.80
CA MET A 113 -9.64 -9.58 -15.04
C MET A 113 -8.17 -9.13 -15.00
N LEU A 114 -7.72 -8.53 -13.90
CA LEU A 114 -6.32 -8.11 -13.74
C LEU A 114 -5.36 -9.30 -13.79
N GLY A 115 -5.76 -10.43 -13.20
CA GLY A 115 -5.07 -11.70 -13.26
C GLY A 115 -4.85 -12.21 -14.67
N GLU A 116 -5.93 -12.33 -15.45
CA GLU A 116 -5.90 -12.78 -16.85
C GLU A 116 -5.05 -11.86 -17.73
N MET A 117 -5.07 -10.54 -17.46
CA MET A 117 -4.22 -9.57 -18.17
C MET A 117 -2.75 -9.60 -17.73
N GLY A 118 -2.38 -10.46 -16.78
CA GLY A 118 -1.03 -10.58 -16.26
C GLY A 118 -0.59 -9.40 -15.40
N TRP A 119 -1.53 -8.74 -14.72
CA TRP A 119 -1.27 -7.61 -13.81
C TRP A 119 -0.52 -6.43 -14.46
N LYS A 120 -0.74 -6.19 -15.76
CA LYS A 120 -0.15 -5.05 -16.50
C LYS A 120 -0.47 -3.69 -15.87
N ILE A 121 -1.62 -3.59 -15.22
CA ILE A 121 -2.06 -2.40 -14.49
C ILE A 121 -2.18 -2.80 -13.01
N ILE A 122 -1.51 -2.06 -12.14
CA ILE A 122 -1.50 -2.31 -10.70
C ILE A 122 -2.18 -1.13 -9.99
N PRO A 123 -3.01 -1.37 -8.95
CA PRO A 123 -3.55 -0.30 -8.14
C PRO A 123 -2.45 0.63 -7.59
N VAL A 124 -2.74 1.91 -7.42
CA VAL A 124 -1.74 2.88 -6.94
C VAL A 124 -2.22 3.51 -5.63
N PRO A 125 -1.41 3.45 -4.55
CA PRO A 125 -1.73 4.18 -3.33
C PRO A 125 -1.51 5.67 -3.59
N LEU A 126 -2.48 6.49 -3.20
CA LEU A 126 -2.42 7.92 -3.39
C LEU A 126 -1.88 8.60 -2.12
N MET A 127 -1.14 9.70 -2.31
CA MET A 127 -0.64 10.52 -1.20
C MET A 127 -1.76 11.42 -0.66
N LEU A 128 -2.82 10.80 -0.17
CA LEU A 128 -3.97 11.45 0.43
C LEU A 128 -4.07 11.05 1.91
N PRO A 129 -4.75 11.86 2.74
CA PRO A 129 -5.01 11.50 4.13
C PRO A 129 -5.63 10.11 4.24
N LEU A 130 -5.33 9.41 5.34
CA LEU A 130 -5.96 8.14 5.63
C LEU A 130 -7.47 8.35 5.74
N LEU A 131 -8.20 7.53 5.01
CA LEU A 131 -9.63 7.51 5.01
C LEU A 131 -10.17 7.02 6.36
N PRO A 132 -11.20 7.66 6.92
CA PRO A 132 -11.90 7.11 8.08
C PRO A 132 -12.60 5.80 7.68
N ARG A 133 -12.14 4.68 8.26
CA ARG A 133 -12.74 3.32 8.16
C ARG A 133 -12.85 2.69 6.76
N SER A 134 -12.16 3.21 5.73
CA SER A 134 -12.16 2.60 4.39
C SER A 134 -11.38 1.28 4.31
N ASP A 135 -10.53 1.02 5.32
CA ASP A 135 -9.76 -0.20 5.49
C ASP A 135 -10.62 -1.46 5.43
N ARG A 136 -11.92 -1.35 5.71
CA ARG A 136 -12.87 -2.48 5.66
C ARG A 136 -13.58 -2.68 4.34
N LYS A 137 -13.57 -1.69 3.44
CA LYS A 137 -14.41 -1.69 2.22
C LYS A 137 -13.63 -2.03 0.96
N ILE A 138 -12.32 -1.76 0.95
CA ILE A 138 -11.41 -2.24 -0.10
C ILE A 138 -10.85 -3.60 0.35
N PRO A 139 -10.93 -4.65 -0.47
CA PRO A 139 -10.37 -5.94 -0.12
C PRO A 139 -8.86 -5.87 0.11
N PRO A 140 -8.32 -6.51 1.17
CA PRO A 140 -6.89 -6.40 1.46
C PRO A 140 -5.97 -6.99 0.37
N TRP A 141 -6.47 -7.90 -0.48
CA TRP A 141 -5.73 -8.40 -1.65
C TRP A 141 -5.32 -7.28 -2.62
N VAL A 142 -6.10 -6.19 -2.72
CA VAL A 142 -5.79 -5.03 -3.57
C VAL A 142 -4.49 -4.39 -3.11
N LEU A 143 -4.31 -4.20 -1.80
CA LEU A 143 -3.06 -3.69 -1.21
C LEU A 143 -1.92 -4.69 -1.36
N SER A 144 -2.21 -5.98 -1.17
CA SER A 144 -1.22 -7.05 -1.33
C SER A 144 -0.64 -7.06 -2.74
N THR A 145 -1.46 -6.81 -3.76
CA THR A 145 -1.04 -6.67 -5.16
C THR A 145 0.04 -5.59 -5.28
N ILE A 146 -0.18 -4.41 -4.72
CA ILE A 146 0.77 -3.28 -4.78
C ILE A 146 2.11 -3.69 -4.15
N VAL A 147 2.05 -4.31 -2.96
CA VAL A 147 3.26 -4.70 -2.22
C VAL A 147 4.04 -5.79 -2.96
N LEU A 148 3.37 -6.85 -3.41
CA LEU A 148 4.02 -7.97 -4.09
C LEU A 148 4.70 -7.53 -5.38
N PHE A 149 4.05 -6.73 -6.22
CA PHE A 149 4.65 -6.27 -7.46
C PHE A 149 5.77 -5.25 -7.24
N ARG A 150 5.69 -4.38 -6.22
CA ARG A 150 6.82 -3.53 -5.83
C ARG A 150 8.01 -4.34 -5.32
N ILE A 151 7.76 -5.38 -4.52
CA ILE A 151 8.83 -6.29 -4.06
C ILE A 151 9.43 -7.05 -5.24
N LYS A 152 8.60 -7.55 -6.17
CA LYS A 152 9.07 -8.17 -7.41
C LYS A 152 10.00 -7.23 -8.17
N SER A 153 9.57 -5.98 -8.40
CA SER A 153 10.41 -4.98 -9.05
C SER A 153 11.71 -4.74 -8.29
N ILE A 154 11.68 -4.61 -6.96
CA ILE A 154 12.90 -4.48 -6.15
C ILE A 154 13.81 -5.69 -6.40
N LEU A 155 13.30 -6.91 -6.29
CA LEU A 155 14.10 -8.14 -6.51
C LEU A 155 14.64 -8.27 -7.94
N ASP A 156 13.95 -7.72 -8.93
CA ASP A 156 14.42 -7.70 -10.32
C ASP A 156 15.55 -6.67 -10.54
N PHE A 157 15.60 -5.62 -9.71
CA PHE A 157 16.62 -4.56 -9.74
C PHE A 157 17.68 -4.69 -8.62
N VAL A 158 17.60 -5.69 -7.74
CA VAL A 158 18.63 -5.90 -6.71
C VAL A 158 19.92 -6.33 -7.43
N GLU A 159 20.81 -5.36 -7.61
CA GLU A 159 22.16 -5.58 -8.09
C GLU A 159 23.00 -6.27 -7.02
N ARG A 160 23.86 -7.18 -7.46
CA ARG A 160 24.88 -7.78 -6.60
C ARG A 160 25.94 -6.71 -6.31
N ARG A 161 26.27 -6.47 -5.05
CA ARG A 161 27.25 -5.45 -4.63
C ARG A 161 28.54 -6.11 -4.13
N PHE A 162 29.67 -5.42 -4.29
CA PHE A 162 30.93 -5.85 -3.70
C PHE A 162 31.01 -5.37 -2.25
N ASP A 163 30.95 -6.31 -1.31
CA ASP A 163 31.20 -6.06 0.10
C ASP A 163 32.55 -6.64 0.52
N PHE A 164 33.28 -5.92 1.36
CA PHE A 164 34.53 -6.42 1.93
C PHE A 164 34.22 -7.34 3.12
N ILE A 165 34.71 -8.57 3.02
CA ILE A 165 34.52 -9.58 4.06
C ILE A 165 35.86 -9.90 4.69
N GLU A 166 35.86 -9.97 6.01
CA GLU A 166 36.97 -10.51 6.78
C GLU A 166 36.66 -11.97 7.15
N ALA A 167 37.47 -12.90 6.67
CA ALA A 167 37.31 -14.32 6.95
C ALA A 167 38.68 -15.02 7.04
N ASP A 168 38.78 -16.04 7.89
CA ASP A 168 39.92 -16.94 7.89
C ASP A 168 39.77 -17.95 6.74
N LEU A 169 40.70 -17.95 5.80
CA LEU A 169 40.70 -18.84 4.66
C LEU A 169 41.88 -19.82 4.70
N ASN A 170 41.67 -21.00 4.12
CA ASN A 170 42.72 -22.02 3.93
C ASN A 170 43.67 -21.69 2.78
N ALA A 171 43.29 -20.74 1.92
CA ALA A 171 44.12 -20.20 0.86
C ALA A 171 43.95 -18.67 0.84
N PRO A 172 45.05 -17.91 0.72
CA PRO A 172 44.98 -16.45 0.77
C PRO A 172 44.17 -15.88 -0.40
N ARG A 173 43.22 -14.99 -0.10
CA ARG A 173 42.41 -14.27 -1.10
C ARG A 173 42.31 -12.80 -0.72
N GLY A 174 42.59 -11.91 -1.65
CA GLY A 174 42.58 -10.46 -1.38
C GLY A 174 43.68 -10.03 -0.41
N GLN A 175 43.37 -9.12 0.52
CA GLN A 175 44.33 -8.55 1.45
C GLN A 175 44.47 -9.41 2.71
N ILE A 176 45.67 -9.90 2.99
CA ILE A 176 45.96 -10.66 4.22
C ILE A 176 46.17 -9.66 5.38
N ASN A 177 45.52 -9.89 6.52
CA ASN A 177 45.81 -9.17 7.75
C ASN A 177 47.02 -9.81 8.47
N TRP A 178 48.22 -9.43 8.05
CA TRP A 178 49.47 -9.96 8.59
C TRP A 178 49.61 -9.75 10.10
N GLY A 179 49.13 -8.63 10.63
CA GLY A 179 49.17 -8.35 12.07
C GLY A 179 48.40 -9.40 12.87
N ILE A 180 47.16 -9.70 12.48
CA ILE A 180 46.35 -10.74 13.13
C ILE A 180 46.98 -12.12 12.91
N TYR A 181 47.48 -12.42 11.70
CA TYR A 181 48.05 -13.72 11.39
C TYR A 181 49.28 -14.04 12.24
N THR A 182 50.26 -13.13 12.31
CA THR A 182 51.52 -13.34 13.02
C THR A 182 51.35 -13.35 14.54
N THR A 183 50.46 -12.52 15.07
CA THR A 183 50.28 -12.39 16.53
C THR A 183 49.30 -13.40 17.13
N SER A 184 48.31 -13.88 16.36
CA SER A 184 47.21 -14.69 16.92
C SER A 184 47.07 -16.09 16.30
N ARG A 185 47.40 -16.27 15.01
CA ARG A 185 47.19 -17.54 14.30
C ARG A 185 48.45 -18.42 14.33
N LEU A 186 49.60 -17.82 14.01
CA LEU A 186 50.89 -18.50 13.93
C LEU A 186 51.35 -19.09 15.28
N PRO A 187 51.26 -18.37 16.42
CA PRO A 187 51.65 -18.91 17.73
C PRO A 187 50.71 -20.03 18.23
N ARG A 188 49.48 -20.09 17.69
CA ARG A 188 48.48 -21.12 18.01
C ARG A 188 48.49 -22.28 17.02
N MET A 189 49.52 -22.40 16.18
CA MET A 189 49.66 -23.44 15.15
C MET A 189 48.49 -23.51 14.16
N LYS A 190 47.76 -22.40 13.97
CA LYS A 190 46.66 -22.29 12.99
C LYS A 190 47.19 -21.84 11.62
N ASN A 191 48.19 -22.54 11.10
CA ASN A 191 48.95 -22.13 9.90
C ASN A 191 48.09 -22.10 8.62
N LEU A 192 47.02 -22.90 8.58
CA LEU A 192 46.07 -22.92 7.47
C LEU A 192 44.93 -21.94 7.65
N SER A 193 44.92 -21.08 8.68
CA SER A 193 43.82 -20.15 8.96
C SER A 193 44.33 -18.73 8.74
N VAL A 194 44.27 -18.28 7.47
CA VAL A 194 44.82 -16.98 7.06
C VAL A 194 43.72 -15.92 7.10
N PRO A 195 43.77 -14.92 8.00
CA PRO A 195 42.78 -13.87 8.09
C PRO A 195 42.91 -12.95 6.87
N CYS A 196 41.90 -12.99 6.01
CA CYS A 196 41.86 -12.28 4.74
C CYS A 196 40.69 -11.30 4.70
N ARG A 197 40.92 -10.12 4.11
CA ARG A 197 39.91 -9.14 3.73
C ARG A 197 39.82 -9.07 2.21
N PHE A 198 38.68 -9.44 1.63
CA PHE A 198 38.51 -9.46 0.17
C PHE A 198 37.12 -8.95 -0.25
N PRO A 199 37.01 -8.33 -1.44
CA PRO A 199 35.71 -7.98 -2.00
C PRO A 199 35.01 -9.25 -2.47
N ASP A 200 33.77 -9.45 -2.02
CA ASP A 200 32.90 -10.55 -2.45
C ASP A 200 31.61 -9.96 -3.02
N LEU A 201 31.16 -10.50 -4.14
CA LEU A 201 29.96 -10.05 -4.82
C LEU A 201 28.74 -10.68 -4.13
N ARG A 202 28.03 -9.92 -3.31
CA ARG A 202 26.89 -10.39 -2.52
C ARG A 202 25.65 -9.53 -2.71
N ASP A 203 24.51 -10.18 -2.54
CA ASP A 203 23.24 -9.48 -2.39
C ASP A 203 23.17 -8.84 -0.99
N ASP A 204 22.50 -7.69 -0.87
CA ASP A 204 22.22 -7.07 0.42
C ASP A 204 21.35 -8.02 1.27
N ARG A 205 21.99 -8.76 2.18
CA ARG A 205 21.33 -9.78 2.99
C ARG A 205 20.30 -9.18 3.94
N ASP A 206 20.50 -7.96 4.43
CA ASP A 206 19.54 -7.32 5.33
C ASP A 206 18.29 -6.89 4.55
N LEU A 207 18.45 -6.37 3.32
CA LEU A 207 17.33 -6.08 2.43
C LEU A 207 16.56 -7.36 2.06
N LEU A 208 17.27 -8.43 1.65
CA LEU A 208 16.64 -9.71 1.32
C LEU A 208 15.92 -10.33 2.53
N ALA A 209 16.50 -10.23 3.73
CA ALA A 209 15.88 -10.71 4.95
C ALA A 209 14.58 -9.96 5.29
N ALA A 210 14.58 -8.64 5.06
CA ALA A 210 13.39 -7.80 5.22
C ALA A 210 12.32 -8.11 4.16
N ILE A 211 12.72 -8.30 2.90
CA ILE A 211 11.82 -8.73 1.82
C ILE A 211 11.19 -10.08 2.17
N HIS A 212 11.98 -11.06 2.62
CA HIS A 212 11.46 -12.35 3.04
C HIS A 212 10.46 -12.21 4.20
N PHE A 213 10.76 -11.39 5.21
CA PHE A 213 9.79 -11.10 6.28
C PHE A 213 8.49 -10.51 5.74
N THR A 214 8.56 -9.49 4.88
CA THR A 214 7.37 -8.85 4.30
C THR A 214 6.56 -9.81 3.45
N LEU A 215 7.20 -10.65 2.63
CA LEU A 215 6.50 -11.67 1.84
C LEU A 215 5.76 -12.68 2.72
N ARG A 216 6.34 -13.09 3.86
CA ARG A 216 5.64 -13.97 4.82
C ARG A 216 4.42 -13.30 5.45
N VAL A 217 4.50 -12.00 5.73
CA VAL A 217 3.34 -11.22 6.21
C VAL A 217 2.25 -11.11 5.14
N GLN A 218 2.63 -10.93 3.88
CA GLN A 218 1.65 -10.90 2.78
C GLN A 218 1.03 -12.29 2.54
N LEU A 219 1.83 -13.37 2.61
CA LEU A 219 1.34 -14.74 2.49
C LEU A 219 0.28 -15.06 3.55
N SER A 220 0.55 -14.75 4.83
CA SER A 220 -0.42 -14.98 5.90
C SER A 220 -1.68 -14.14 5.74
N SER A 221 -1.55 -12.88 5.29
CA SER A 221 -2.69 -12.01 4.99
C SER A 221 -3.56 -12.57 3.86
N LEU A 222 -2.95 -12.95 2.73
CA LEU A 222 -3.65 -13.51 1.57
C LEU A 222 -4.29 -14.87 1.89
N ALA A 223 -3.61 -15.72 2.66
CA ALA A 223 -4.15 -17.01 3.10
C ALA A 223 -5.40 -16.86 3.98
N GLY A 224 -5.53 -15.76 4.73
CA GLY A 224 -6.74 -15.43 5.49
C GLY A 224 -7.93 -14.98 4.62
N GLN A 225 -7.71 -14.72 3.33
CA GLN A 225 -8.69 -14.14 2.40
C GLN A 225 -9.06 -15.12 1.27
N ARG A 226 -9.01 -16.44 1.50
CA ARG A 226 -9.30 -17.44 0.45
C ARG A 226 -10.67 -17.28 -0.22
N GLN A 227 -11.62 -16.61 0.43
CA GLN A 227 -12.93 -16.27 -0.14
C GLN A 227 -12.89 -15.11 -1.16
N GLY A 228 -11.74 -14.42 -1.31
CA GLY A 228 -11.54 -13.31 -2.24
C GLY A 228 -11.43 -13.71 -3.71
N GLY A 229 -11.68 -14.98 -4.04
CA GLY A 229 -11.77 -15.49 -5.42
C GLY A 229 -10.41 -15.77 -6.08
N VAL A 230 -10.46 -15.91 -7.41
CA VAL A 230 -9.32 -16.31 -8.26
C VAL A 230 -8.11 -15.38 -8.10
N ALA A 231 -8.36 -14.08 -7.92
CA ALA A 231 -7.32 -13.08 -7.73
C ALA A 231 -6.39 -13.40 -6.55
N VAL A 232 -6.96 -13.86 -5.43
CA VAL A 232 -6.17 -14.21 -4.25
C VAL A 232 -5.31 -15.44 -4.51
N LEU A 233 -5.82 -16.43 -5.23
CA LEU A 233 -5.06 -17.64 -5.59
C LEU A 233 -3.87 -17.30 -6.50
N GLN A 234 -4.08 -16.44 -7.49
CA GLN A 234 -3.00 -15.98 -8.36
C GLN A 234 -1.96 -15.16 -7.59
N LEU A 235 -2.37 -14.30 -6.66
CA LEU A 235 -1.44 -13.55 -5.81
C LEU A 235 -0.68 -14.44 -4.83
N LEU A 236 -1.29 -15.54 -4.35
CA LEU A 236 -0.60 -16.54 -3.54
C LEU A 236 0.51 -17.22 -4.35
N ASP A 237 0.24 -17.62 -5.59
CA ASP A 237 1.24 -18.21 -6.49
C ASP A 237 2.40 -17.24 -6.78
N VAL A 238 2.09 -15.96 -7.03
CA VAL A 238 3.11 -14.91 -7.15
C VAL A 238 3.92 -14.78 -5.86
N CYS A 239 3.27 -14.78 -4.70
CA CYS A 239 3.95 -14.66 -3.41
C CYS A 239 4.91 -15.84 -3.15
N GLU A 240 4.48 -17.07 -3.42
CA GLU A 240 5.31 -18.28 -3.29
C GLU A 240 6.50 -18.27 -4.25
N THR A 241 6.30 -17.82 -5.49
CA THR A 241 7.37 -17.63 -6.47
C THR A 241 8.42 -16.64 -5.96
N LEU A 242 8.00 -15.52 -5.37
CA LEU A 242 8.91 -14.53 -4.78
C LEU A 242 9.60 -15.07 -3.52
N LEU A 243 8.90 -15.83 -2.67
CA LEU A 243 9.49 -16.47 -1.49
C LEU A 243 10.60 -17.46 -1.86
N ASN A 244 10.40 -18.23 -2.93
CA ASN A 244 11.43 -19.14 -3.43
C ASN A 244 12.71 -18.42 -3.86
N ARG A 245 12.62 -17.17 -4.37
CA ARG A 245 13.81 -16.36 -4.72
C ARG A 245 14.63 -15.94 -3.50
N VAL A 246 14.01 -15.77 -2.34
CA VAL A 246 14.66 -15.29 -1.11
C VAL A 246 14.84 -16.38 -0.04
N ARG A 247 14.58 -17.65 -0.38
CA ARG A 247 14.60 -18.80 0.53
C ARG A 247 15.94 -18.96 1.27
N ASN A 248 17.05 -18.56 0.66
CA ASN A 248 18.40 -18.72 1.22
C ASN A 248 18.74 -17.74 2.34
N VAL A 249 17.89 -16.75 2.61
CA VAL A 249 18.09 -15.73 3.64
C VAL A 249 17.01 -15.89 4.71
N PRO A 250 17.34 -15.91 6.01
CA PRO A 250 16.31 -15.98 7.05
C PRO A 250 15.45 -14.70 7.07
N ALA A 251 14.15 -14.85 7.27
CA ALA A 251 13.23 -13.72 7.40
C ALA A 251 13.54 -12.91 8.67
N LYS A 252 13.74 -11.60 8.53
CA LYS A 252 14.03 -10.68 9.63
C LYS A 252 13.23 -9.39 9.48
N GLN A 253 12.55 -8.98 10.53
CA GLN A 253 11.82 -7.72 10.52
C GLN A 253 12.80 -6.54 10.46
N PRO A 254 12.65 -5.60 9.50
CA PRO A 254 13.50 -4.42 9.43
C PRO A 254 13.22 -3.47 10.60
N THR A 255 14.28 -2.88 11.16
CA THR A 255 14.13 -1.86 12.21
C THR A 255 13.76 -0.50 11.60
N PRO A 256 13.12 0.42 12.35
CA PRO A 256 12.82 1.76 11.85
C PRO A 256 14.07 2.54 11.40
N ARG A 257 15.22 2.30 12.04
CA ARG A 257 16.50 2.89 11.63
C ARG A 257 16.94 2.38 10.26
N THR A 258 16.85 1.07 10.03
CA THR A 258 17.18 0.44 8.75
C THR A 258 16.28 0.93 7.61
N ILE A 259 14.97 1.07 7.87
CA ILE A 259 14.03 1.61 6.89
C ILE A 259 14.40 3.05 6.53
N ASN A 260 14.69 3.89 7.53
CA ASN A 260 15.12 5.26 7.30
C ASN A 260 16.43 5.35 6.53
N SER A 261 17.39 4.44 6.76
CA SER A 261 18.62 4.40 5.97
C SER A 261 18.36 4.02 4.51
N TRP A 262 17.43 3.12 4.21
CA TRP A 262 17.06 2.79 2.82
C TRP A 262 16.28 3.90 2.13
N LEU A 263 15.45 4.64 2.85
CA LEU A 263 14.69 5.78 2.30
C LEU A 263 15.56 7.00 2.01
N ARG A 264 16.65 7.19 2.77
CA ARG A 264 17.58 8.33 2.63
C ARG A 264 18.81 7.98 1.81
N GLY A 265 19.24 6.72 1.86
CA GLY A 265 20.33 6.21 1.06
C GLY A 265 19.87 6.07 -0.37
N SER A 266 20.68 6.51 -1.31
CA SER A 266 20.46 6.17 -2.70
C SER A 266 20.64 4.65 -2.85
N ILE A 267 19.59 3.97 -3.28
CA ILE A 267 19.74 2.73 -4.03
C ILE A 267 20.42 3.18 -5.34
N HIS A 268 21.74 3.37 -5.31
CA HIS A 268 22.50 3.81 -6.48
C HIS A 268 22.45 2.66 -7.50
N THR A 269 21.46 2.69 -8.37
CA THR A 269 21.54 2.11 -9.71
C THR A 269 22.53 2.98 -10.46
N SER A 270 23.76 2.51 -10.63
CA SER A 270 24.67 3.18 -11.56
C SER A 270 24.22 2.81 -12.99
N PRO A 271 24.32 3.74 -13.96
CA PRO A 271 23.88 3.50 -15.35
C PRO A 271 24.68 2.40 -16.05
#